data_AF-A0A6P1U5F4-F1
#
_entry.id   AF-A0A6P1U5F4-F1
#
_cell.length_a   1.000
_cell.length_b   1.000
_cell.length_c   1.000
_cell.angle_alpha   90.00
_cell.angle_beta   90.00
_cell.angle_gamma   90.00
#
_symmetry.space_group_name_H-M   'P 1'
#
loop_
_entity.id
_entity.type
_entity.pdbx_description
1 polymer ?
#
loop_
_entity_poly.entity_id
_entity_poly.type
_entity_poly.pdbx_seq_one_letter_code
_entity_poly.pdbx_strand_id
1 'polypeptide(L)' 'MTGKVFGMNAGRPSSRKTPVSLSDLKDVRPQVRLNVDMDQALFKRLKMFAASKGVSIRSLICEQVELMLDQD' A
#
# COMPACT_ATOMS: atom_id res chain seq x y z
N MET A 1 -55.45 13.62 -2.31
CA MET A 1 -55.17 12.38 -3.05
C MET A 1 -53.68 12.33 -3.38
N THR A 2 -53.13 11.13 -3.26
CA THR A 2 -51.74 10.67 -3.30
C THR A 2 -50.86 11.22 -4.43
N GLY A 3 -49.58 11.40 -4.12
CA GLY A 3 -48.50 11.53 -5.10
C GLY A 3 -47.13 11.21 -4.50
N LYS A 4 -47.01 10.10 -3.76
CA LYS A 4 -45.72 9.62 -3.24
C LYS A 4 -44.88 9.14 -4.42
N VAL A 5 -43.88 9.94 -4.82
CA VAL A 5 -42.91 9.54 -5.83
C VAL A 5 -42.00 8.48 -5.21
N PHE A 6 -42.29 7.21 -5.47
CA PHE A 6 -41.33 6.13 -5.27
C PHE A 6 -40.28 6.26 -6.36
N GLY A 7 -39.31 7.15 -6.12
CA GLY A 7 -38.06 7.15 -6.86
C GLY A 7 -37.41 5.79 -6.65
N MET A 8 -37.41 4.98 -7.71
CA MET A 8 -36.65 3.75 -7.77
C MET A 8 -35.18 4.10 -7.53
N ASN A 9 -34.71 3.92 -6.29
CA ASN A 9 -33.29 3.97 -5.93
C ASN A 9 -32.60 2.71 -6.47
N ALA A 10 -32.66 2.50 -7.78
CA ALA A 10 -31.88 1.51 -8.53
C ALA A 10 -30.53 2.12 -8.91
N GLY A 11 -29.85 2.75 -7.95
CA GLY A 11 -28.66 3.55 -8.20
C GLY A 11 -27.62 3.40 -7.10
N ARG A 12 -26.67 2.48 -7.33
CA ARG A 12 -25.39 2.27 -6.64
C ARG A 12 -25.41 1.39 -5.37
N PRO A 13 -25.37 0.05 -5.51
CA PRO A 13 -24.91 -0.81 -4.42
C PRO A 13 -23.40 -0.60 -4.23
N SER A 14 -23.01 0.40 -3.44
CA SER A 14 -21.61 0.57 -3.01
C SER A 14 -21.51 0.90 -1.51
N SER A 15 -22.48 0.44 -0.71
CA SER A 15 -22.38 0.45 0.75
C SER A 15 -22.24 -0.97 1.33
N ARG A 16 -21.81 -1.96 0.52
CA ARG A 16 -21.33 -3.24 1.02
C ARG A 16 -19.81 -3.16 1.12
N LYS A 17 -19.31 -3.26 2.36
CA LYS A 17 -17.93 -3.64 2.67
C LYS A 17 -17.54 -4.73 1.69
N THR A 18 -16.50 -4.49 0.88
CA THR A 18 -16.04 -5.42 -0.13
C THR A 18 -15.85 -6.80 0.51
N PRO A 19 -16.58 -7.83 0.08
CA PRO A 19 -16.35 -9.18 0.57
C PRO A 19 -14.94 -9.58 0.14
N VAL A 20 -14.12 -9.98 1.11
CA VAL A 20 -12.78 -10.53 0.89
C VAL A 20 -12.91 -11.62 -0.18
N SER A 21 -12.36 -11.36 -1.35
CA SER A 21 -12.44 -12.25 -2.50
C SER A 21 -11.29 -13.25 -2.45
N LEU A 22 -11.39 -14.38 -3.16
CA LEU A 22 -10.28 -15.33 -3.30
C LEU A 22 -9.01 -14.68 -3.88
N SER A 23 -9.13 -13.49 -4.50
CA SER A 23 -8.01 -12.68 -4.97
C SER A 23 -7.23 -12.00 -3.83
N ASP A 24 -7.89 -11.74 -2.70
CA ASP A 24 -7.29 -11.16 -1.47
C ASP A 24 -6.54 -12.20 -0.64
N LEU A 25 -6.72 -13.50 -0.94
CA LEU A 25 -6.03 -14.65 -0.34
C LEU A 25 -4.68 -14.98 -1.00
N LYS A 26 -4.28 -14.25 -2.06
CA LYS A 26 -2.89 -14.28 -2.49
C LYS A 26 -2.07 -13.70 -1.34
N ASP A 27 -1.08 -14.45 -0.87
CA ASP A 27 -0.17 -14.28 0.28
C ASP A 27 0.59 -12.93 0.34
N VAL A 28 -0.12 -11.84 0.10
CA VAL A 28 0.39 -10.47 0.07
C VAL A 28 -0.06 -9.87 1.37
N ARG A 29 0.82 -9.92 2.37
CA ARG A 29 0.65 -9.19 3.62
C ARG A 29 0.21 -7.75 3.31
N PRO A 30 -0.70 -7.16 4.10
CA PRO A 30 -1.17 -5.80 3.86
C PRO A 30 0.04 -4.85 3.77
N GLN A 31 0.23 -4.22 2.61
CA GLN A 31 1.33 -3.29 2.37
C GLN A 31 0.83 -1.86 2.52
N VAL A 32 1.51 -1.07 3.35
CA VAL A 32 1.26 0.37 3.49
C VAL A 32 2.29 1.15 2.66
N ARG A 33 1.84 2.21 2.00
CA ARG A 33 2.74 3.14 1.29
C ARG A 33 3.36 4.10 2.29
N LEU A 34 4.68 4.22 2.27
CA LEU A 34 5.43 5.19 3.04
C LEU A 34 5.92 6.29 2.10
N ASN A 35 5.59 7.53 2.41
CA ASN A 35 6.19 8.71 1.78
C ASN A 35 7.34 9.19 2.66
N VAL A 36 8.53 9.38 2.09
CA VAL A 36 9.73 9.82 2.81
C VAL A 36 10.34 11.00 2.07
N ASP A 37 10.60 12.07 2.81
CA ASP A 37 11.42 13.18 2.34
C ASP A 37 12.89 12.87 2.62
N MET A 38 13.71 12.99 1.58
CA MET A 38 15.14 12.70 1.65
C MET A 38 15.91 13.73 0.83
N ASP A 39 17.08 14.13 1.33
CA ASP A 39 18.00 14.98 0.57
C ASP A 39 18.39 14.32 -0.77
N GLN A 40 18.54 15.11 -1.82
CA GLN A 40 18.85 14.59 -3.15
C GLN A 40 20.20 13.88 -3.23
N ALA A 41 21.22 14.39 -2.53
CA ALA A 41 22.54 13.78 -2.52
C ALA A 41 22.50 12.44 -1.76
N LEU A 42 21.76 12.39 -0.66
CA LEU A 42 21.52 11.15 0.09
C LEU A 42 20.78 10.11 -0.76
N PHE A 43 19.71 10.52 -1.45
CA PHE A 43 18.96 9.61 -2.33
C PHE A 43 19.82 9.08 -3.48
N LYS A 44 20.71 9.90 -4.05
CA LYS A 44 21.66 9.45 -5.08
C LYS A 44 22.62 8.40 -4.56
N ARG A 45 23.17 8.58 -3.35
CA ARG A 45 24.04 7.60 -2.70
C ARG A 45 23.29 6.29 -2.42
N LEU A 46 22.04 6.38 -1.96
CA LEU A 46 21.19 5.23 -1.72
C LEU A 46 20.93 4.42 -3.00
N LYS A 47 20.66 5.10 -4.13
CA LYS A 47 20.52 4.43 -5.44
C LYS A 47 21.78 3.68 -5.85
N MET A 48 22.94 4.32 -5.75
CA MET A 48 24.21 3.69 -6.12
C MET A 48 24.49 2.47 -5.25
N PHE A 49 24.21 2.57 -3.95
CA PHE A 49 24.37 1.46 -3.01
C PHE A 49 23.43 0.29 -3.34
N ALA A 50 22.15 0.56 -3.57
CA ALA A 50 21.16 -0.45 -3.95
C ALA A 50 21.57 -1.16 -5.26
N ALA A 51 22.02 -0.40 -6.26
CA ALA A 51 22.52 -0.94 -7.52
C ALA A 51 23.74 -1.83 -7.33
N SER A 52 24.70 -1.43 -6.47
CA SER A 52 25.90 -2.23 -6.20
C SER A 52 25.59 -3.58 -5.55
N LYS A 53 24.49 -3.66 -4.78
CA LYS A 53 24.00 -4.88 -4.14
C LYS A 53 23.03 -5.69 -5.02
N GLY A 54 22.63 -5.16 -6.18
CA GLY A 54 21.63 -5.81 -7.05
C GLY A 54 20.22 -5.87 -6.45
N VAL A 55 19.91 -5.02 -5.47
CA VAL A 55 18.60 -5.00 -4.78
C VAL A 55 17.84 -3.71 -5.06
N SER A 56 16.52 -3.74 -4.89
CA SER A 56 15.71 -2.54 -4.98
C SER A 56 15.87 -1.66 -3.73
N ILE A 57 15.73 -0.34 -3.87
CA ILE A 57 15.74 0.59 -2.73
C ILE A 57 14.66 0.19 -1.71
N ARG A 58 13.50 -0.26 -2.19
CA ARG A 58 12.41 -0.74 -1.34
C ARG A 58 12.86 -1.91 -0.46
N SER A 59 13.42 -2.96 -1.07
CA SER A 59 13.90 -4.14 -0.34
C SER A 59 14.95 -3.75 0.68
N LEU A 60 15.89 -2.88 0.29
CA LEU A 60 16.96 -2.42 1.15
C LEU A 60 16.46 -1.64 2.37
N ILE A 61 15.46 -0.76 2.19
CA ILE A 61 14.84 -0.03 3.30
C ILE A 61 14.07 -0.99 4.22
N CYS A 62 13.26 -1.90 3.66
CA CYS A 62 12.51 -2.88 4.45
C CYS A 62 13.44 -3.77 5.28
N GLU A 63 14.49 -4.33 4.66
CA GLU A 63 15.50 -5.16 5.34
C GLU A 63 16.21 -4.38 6.45
N GLN A 64 16.59 -3.12 6.18
CA GLN A 64 17.22 -2.28 7.19
C GLN A 64 16.29 -1.99 8.38
N VAL A 65 14.99 -1.81 8.14
CA VAL A 65 14.00 -1.60 9.19
C VAL A 65 13.75 -2.88 9.98
N GLU A 66 13.67 -4.05 9.34
CA GLU A 66 13.56 -5.34 10.03
C GLU A 66 14.76 -5.57 10.95
N LEU A 67 15.99 -5.39 10.43
CA LEU A 67 17.21 -5.49 11.23
C LEU A 67 17.25 -4.52 12.41
N MET A 68 16.65 -3.34 12.29
CA MET A 68 16.57 -2.37 13.39
C MET A 68 15.56 -2.78 14.46
N LEU A 69 14.47 -3.45 14.09
CA LEU A 69 13.40 -3.87 14.99
C LEU A 69 13.65 -5.24 15.64
N ASP A 70 14.44 -6.11 15.01
CA ASP A 70 14.86 -7.40 15.57
C ASP A 70 16.01 -7.27 16.62
N GLN A 71 16.53 -6.05 16.82
CA GLN A 71 17.58 -5.76 17.82
C GLN A 71 17.03 -5.42 19.22
N ASP A 72 15.70 -5.37 19.37
CA ASP A 72 14.97 -5.24 20.65
C ASP A 72 14.51 -6.61 21.18
#